data_AF-A0A2X3JQT0-F1
#
_entry.id   AF-A0A2X3JQT0-F1
#
_cell.length_a   1.000
_cell.length_b   1.000
_cell.length_c   1.000
_cell.angle_alpha   90.00
_cell.angle_beta   90.00
_cell.angle_gamma   90.00
#
_symmetry.space_group_name_H-M   'P 1'
#
loop_
_entity.id
_entity.type
_entity.pdbx_description
1 polymer ?
#
loop_
_entity_poly.entity_id
_entity_poly.type
_entity_poly.pdbx_seq_one_letter_code
_entity_poly.pdbx_strand_id
1 'polypeptide(L)'
;MVITTPAIGHVPPRPVLMFSCVDNITRMQVALMHPLDVHDIAVTLNADNRALRSHWFVRENGTLLESSRGLSGIDEIKQLFGAKTLTVDTGADNAAGKADL
;
A
#
# COMPACT_ATOMS: atom_id res chain seq x y z
N MET A 1 -16.19 2.58 6.12
CA MET A 1 -15.78 1.18 6.40
C MET A 1 -14.28 1.06 6.16
N VAL A 2 -13.57 0.23 6.94
CA VAL A 2 -12.14 -0.01 6.79
C VAL A 2 -11.86 -1.52 6.87
N ILE A 3 -11.00 -2.02 5.97
CA ILE A 3 -10.44 -3.38 5.99
C ILE A 3 -8.93 -3.26 6.12
N THR A 4 -8.31 -4.02 7.03
CA THR A 4 -6.88 -3.93 7.29
C THR A 4 -6.21 -5.29 7.30
N THR A 5 -5.02 -5.39 6.74
CA THR A 5 -4.17 -6.59 6.79
C THR A 5 -2.75 -6.18 7.20
N PRO A 6 -2.18 -6.73 8.29
CA PRO A 6 -0.80 -6.47 8.68
C PRO A 6 0.17 -7.29 7.84
N ALA A 7 1.39 -6.80 7.66
CA ALA A 7 2.43 -7.53 6.93
C ALA A 7 2.77 -8.89 7.59
N ILE A 8 2.95 -9.90 6.75
CA ILE A 8 3.34 -11.27 7.04
C ILE A 8 4.86 -11.30 7.29
N GLY A 9 5.32 -12.06 8.28
CA GLY A 9 6.75 -12.28 8.51
C GLY A 9 7.52 -11.12 9.18
N HIS A 10 6.90 -9.97 9.42
CA HIS A 10 7.51 -8.88 10.19
C HIS A 10 7.29 -9.08 11.70
N VAL A 11 8.17 -8.58 12.57
CA VAL A 11 7.90 -8.51 14.03
C VAL A 11 7.26 -7.14 14.32
N PRO A 12 6.24 -7.02 15.19
CA PRO A 12 5.65 -5.73 15.53
C PRO A 12 6.71 -4.69 15.98
N PRO A 13 6.54 -3.40 15.63
CA PRO A 13 5.43 -2.84 14.86
C PRO A 13 5.58 -3.13 13.34
N ARG A 14 4.48 -3.46 12.64
CA ARG A 14 4.48 -3.93 11.24
C ARG A 14 3.74 -2.96 10.33
N PRO A 15 4.15 -2.81 9.06
CA PRO A 15 3.33 -2.13 8.06
C PRO A 15 1.93 -2.74 7.97
N VAL A 16 0.91 -1.90 7.76
CA VAL A 16 -0.49 -2.33 7.67
C VAL A 16 -1.11 -1.79 6.39
N LEU A 17 -1.60 -2.69 5.53
CA LEU A 17 -2.43 -2.33 4.38
C LEU A 17 -3.84 -2.01 4.87
N MET A 18 -4.41 -0.96 4.30
CA MET A 18 -5.72 -0.45 4.65
C MET A 18 -6.51 -0.12 3.37
N PHE A 19 -7.70 -0.68 3.26
CA PHE A 19 -8.71 -0.25 2.31
C PHE A 19 -9.80 0.50 3.06
N SER A 20 -10.03 1.76 2.71
CA SER A 20 -11.07 2.56 3.34
C SER A 20 -12.03 3.13 2.30
N CYS A 21 -13.29 3.26 2.69
CA CYS A 21 -14.28 4.05 1.95
C CYS A 21 -14.82 5.12 2.90
N VAL A 22 -14.45 6.37 2.63
CA VAL A 22 -14.81 7.57 3.40
C VAL A 22 -15.38 8.59 2.42
N ASP A 23 -16.57 9.11 2.72
CA ASP A 23 -17.29 10.05 1.83
C ASP A 23 -17.50 9.51 0.41
N ASN A 24 -17.78 8.20 0.28
CA ASN A 24 -17.89 7.48 -0.99
C ASN A 24 -16.61 7.48 -1.85
N ILE A 25 -15.47 7.82 -1.26
CA ILE A 25 -14.16 7.77 -1.91
C ILE A 25 -13.40 6.57 -1.36
N THR A 26 -13.25 5.54 -2.20
CA THR A 26 -12.38 4.39 -1.92
C THR A 26 -10.92 4.81 -1.95
N ARG A 27 -10.13 4.31 -0.98
CA ARG A 27 -8.70 4.55 -0.83
C ARG A 27 -7.97 3.25 -0.52
N MET A 28 -6.77 3.13 -1.07
CA MET A 28 -5.80 2.09 -0.73
C MET A 28 -4.59 2.76 -0.11
N GLN A 29 -4.25 2.35 1.11
CA GLN A 29 -3.22 2.99 1.91
C GLN A 29 -2.37 1.94 2.62
N VAL A 30 -1.11 2.27 2.91
CA VAL A 30 -0.22 1.48 3.76
C VAL A 30 0.33 2.38 4.86
N ALA A 31 0.05 2.02 6.12
CA ALA A 31 0.70 2.64 7.26
C ALA A 31 2.10 2.06 7.41
N LEU A 32 3.09 2.94 7.47
CA LEU A 32 4.50 2.61 7.63
C LEU A 32 4.94 2.83 9.07
N MET A 33 5.93 2.04 9.49
CA MET A 33 6.50 2.12 10.84
C MET A 33 7.62 3.16 10.93
N HIS A 34 8.23 3.48 9.80
CA HIS A 34 9.26 4.50 9.68
C HIS A 34 8.84 5.47 8.56
N PRO A 35 9.01 6.77 8.78
CA PRO A 35 8.63 7.76 7.79
C PRO A 35 9.53 7.67 6.56
N LEU A 36 8.94 7.89 5.38
CA LEU A 36 9.70 8.15 4.16
C LEU A 36 9.93 9.66 4.02
N ASP A 37 11.15 10.04 3.66
CA ASP A 37 11.54 11.44 3.45
C ASP A 37 11.44 11.83 1.96
N VAL A 38 10.27 11.57 1.37
CA VAL A 38 9.93 11.89 -0.03
C VAL A 38 8.45 12.23 -0.11
N HIS A 39 8.01 12.90 -1.18
CA HIS A 39 6.61 13.31 -1.35
C HIS A 39 5.74 12.24 -2.04
N ASP A 40 6.38 11.43 -2.88
CA ASP A 40 5.77 10.38 -3.67
C ASP A 40 6.85 9.39 -4.12
N ILE A 41 6.42 8.17 -4.46
CA ILE A 41 7.28 7.09 -4.91
C ILE A 41 6.58 6.22 -5.94
N ALA A 42 7.38 5.62 -6.83
CA ALA A 42 6.90 4.50 -7.64
C ALA A 42 6.89 3.24 -6.78
N VAL A 43 5.72 2.60 -6.69
CA VAL A 43 5.50 1.35 -5.96
C VAL A 43 5.23 0.23 -6.94
N THR A 44 5.84 -0.93 -6.72
CA THR A 44 5.50 -2.16 -7.43
C THR A 44 4.68 -3.05 -6.53
N LEU A 45 3.44 -3.31 -6.95
CA LEU A 45 2.50 -4.21 -6.30
C LEU A 45 2.60 -5.58 -7.00
N ASN A 46 3.07 -6.59 -6.29
CA ASN A 46 3.11 -7.97 -6.78
C ASN A 46 1.95 -8.75 -6.15
N ALA A 47 0.97 -9.10 -6.97
CA ALA A 47 -0.24 -9.81 -6.61
C ALA A 47 -0.22 -11.21 -7.25
N ASP A 48 0.36 -12.16 -6.53
CA ASP A 48 0.71 -13.51 -7.01
C ASP A 48 1.47 -13.48 -8.36
N ASN A 49 0.77 -13.70 -9.48
CA ASN A 49 1.36 -13.76 -10.83
C ASN A 49 1.29 -12.43 -11.60
N ARG A 50 0.92 -11.33 -10.95
CA ARG A 50 0.79 -10.00 -11.59
C ARG A 50 1.68 -8.99 -10.88
N ALA A 51 2.38 -8.17 -11.66
CA ALA A 51 3.08 -7.01 -11.16
C ALA A 51 2.45 -5.73 -11.73
N LEU A 52 2.11 -4.80 -10.85
CA LEU A 52 1.49 -3.51 -11.15
C LEU A 52 2.42 -2.43 -10.64
N ARG A 53 2.85 -1.53 -11.53
CA ARG A 53 3.59 -0.34 -11.11
C ARG A 53 2.61 0.82 -11.00
N SER A 54 2.53 1.41 -9.82
CA SER A 54 1.68 2.57 -9.55
C SER A 54 2.50 3.65 -8.86
N HIS A 55 2.02 4.89 -8.95
CA HIS A 55 2.62 6.05 -8.33
C HIS A 55 1.85 6.38 -7.07
N TRP A 56 2.50 6.24 -5.91
CA TRP A 56 1.88 6.42 -4.62
C TRP A 56 2.41 7.69 -3.97
N PHE A 57 1.57 8.29 -3.16
CA PHE A 57 1.87 9.52 -2.48
C PHE A 57 2.19 9.29 -1.01
N VAL A 58 3.22 9.96 -0.52
CA VAL A 58 3.58 9.97 0.89
C VAL A 58 2.79 11.06 1.61
N ARG A 59 2.24 10.71 2.76
CA ARG A 59 1.35 11.54 3.60
C ARG A 59 1.75 11.38 5.06
N GLU A 60 1.12 12.19 5.92
CA GLU A 60 1.27 12.13 7.38
C GLU A 60 2.74 12.07 7.83
N ASN A 61 3.53 13.10 7.49
CA ASN A 61 4.96 13.20 7.87
C ASN A 61 5.80 11.96 7.48
N GLY A 62 5.45 11.28 6.38
CA GLY A 62 6.20 10.14 5.88
C GLY A 62 5.61 8.78 6.25
N THR A 63 4.65 8.70 7.18
CA THR A 63 4.21 7.41 7.74
C THR A 63 3.00 6.81 7.04
N LEU A 64 2.41 7.48 6.06
CA LEU A 64 1.27 6.97 5.31
C LEU A 64 1.55 7.01 3.82
N LEU A 65 1.48 5.85 3.17
CA LEU A 65 1.52 5.72 1.73
C LEU A 65 0.10 5.59 1.19
N GLU A 66 -0.28 6.41 0.21
CA GLU A 66 -1.61 6.41 -0.40
C GLU A 66 -1.48 6.25 -1.92
N SER A 67 -2.11 5.20 -2.48
CA SER A 67 -2.03 4.90 -3.92
C SER A 67 -2.79 5.94 -4.74
N SER A 68 -4.12 5.78 -4.81
CA SER A 68 -5.02 6.65 -5.54
C SER A 68 -6.41 6.64 -4.87
N ARG A 69 -7.30 7.53 -5.31
CA ARG A 69 -8.58 7.82 -4.64
C ARG A 69 -9.74 7.78 -5.64
N GLY A 70 -10.90 7.32 -5.18
CA GLY A 70 -12.11 7.30 -6.00
C GLY A 70 -12.00 6.25 -7.11
N LEU A 71 -12.43 6.59 -8.34
CA LEU A 71 -12.50 5.64 -9.45
C LEU A 71 -11.13 5.05 -9.82
N SER A 72 -10.07 5.86 -9.85
CA SER A 72 -8.71 5.36 -10.13
C SER A 72 -8.24 4.36 -9.06
N GLY A 73 -8.53 4.65 -7.78
CA GLY A 73 -8.26 3.73 -6.68
C GLY A 73 -9.01 2.42 -6.80
N ILE A 74 -10.27 2.48 -7.21
CA ILE A 74 -11.07 1.28 -7.46
C ILE A 74 -10.48 0.45 -8.61
N ASP A 75 -10.02 1.08 -9.69
CA ASP A 75 -9.46 0.36 -10.84
C ASP A 75 -8.10 -0.27 -10.54
N GLU A 76 -7.29 0.33 -9.66
CA GLU A 76 -6.09 -0.31 -9.12
C GLU A 76 -6.43 -1.49 -8.22
N ILE A 77 -7.37 -1.32 -7.28
CA ILE A 77 -7.80 -2.38 -6.35
C ILE A 77 -8.37 -3.60 -7.09
N LYS A 78 -9.16 -3.37 -8.15
CA LYS A 78 -9.70 -4.45 -8.99
C LYS A 78 -8.59 -5.31 -9.61
N GLN A 79 -7.43 -4.73 -9.92
CA GLN A 79 -6.29 -5.50 -10.44
C GLN A 79 -5.67 -6.43 -9.39
N LEU A 80 -5.95 -6.21 -8.11
CA LEU A 80 -5.48 -7.07 -7.02
C LEU A 80 -6.47 -8.21 -6.71
N PHE A 81 -7.71 -8.14 -7.20
CA PHE A 81 -8.75 -9.13 -6.89
C PHE A 81 -8.34 -10.54 -7.32
N GLY A 82 -8.63 -11.50 -6.45
CA GLY A 82 -8.29 -12.91 -6.62
C GLY A 82 -6.86 -13.27 -6.21
N ALA A 83 -6.00 -12.28 -5.89
CA ALA A 83 -4.69 -12.56 -5.33
C ALA A 83 -4.79 -13.01 -3.88
N LYS A 84 -3.96 -13.97 -3.50
CA LYS A 84 -3.85 -14.49 -2.13
C LYS A 84 -2.83 -13.74 -1.30
N THR A 85 -1.81 -13.23 -1.97
CA THR A 85 -0.72 -12.46 -1.37
C THR A 85 -0.51 -11.17 -2.14
N LEU A 86 -0.15 -10.11 -1.43
CA LEU A 86 0.21 -8.83 -2.02
C LEU A 86 1.54 -8.36 -1.47
N THR A 87 2.56 -8.28 -2.31
CA THR A 87 3.81 -7.61 -1.94
C THR A 87 3.79 -6.16 -2.40
N VAL A 88 4.00 -5.24 -1.48
CA VAL A 88 4.21 -3.81 -1.75
C VAL A 88 5.71 -3.55 -1.73
N ASP A 89 6.30 -3.31 -2.89
CA ASP A 89 7.73 -2.98 -3.04
C ASP A 89 7.89 -1.48 -3.33
N THR A 90 8.56 -0.76 -2.44
CA THR A 90 8.77 0.68 -2.55
C THR A 90 10.15 1.05 -3.11
N GLY A 91 10.98 0.07 -3.47
CA GLY A 91 12.35 0.26 -3.98
C GLY A 91 13.32 0.92 -3.00
N ALA A 92 12.88 1.25 -1.79
CA ALA A 92 13.69 1.84 -0.74
C ALA A 92 14.28 0.72 0.13
N ASP A 93 15.60 0.63 0.26
CA ASP A 93 16.35 -0.37 1.05
C ASP A 93 16.04 -0.35 2.58
N ASN A 94 15.11 0.49 3.02
CA ASN A 94 14.66 0.57 4.40
C ASN A 94 13.66 -0.56 4.68
N ALA A 95 13.40 -0.91 5.95
CA ALA A 95 12.44 -1.96 6.34
C ALA A 95 10.96 -1.76 5.86
N ALA A 96 10.69 -0.70 5.08
CA ALA A 96 9.47 -0.45 4.31
C ALA A 96 9.53 -0.96 2.85
N GLY A 97 10.72 -1.36 2.38
CA GLY A 97 11.08 -1.64 1.00
C GLY A 97 10.32 -2.77 0.35
N LYS A 98 9.84 -3.70 1.17
CA LYS A 98 9.05 -4.84 0.73
C LYS A 98 8.18 -5.29 1.89
N ALA A 99 6.86 -5.16 1.73
CA ALA A 99 5.88 -5.67 2.69
C ALA A 99 5.03 -6.74 2.00
N ASP A 100 5.13 -7.98 2.47
CA ASP A 100 4.25 -9.07 2.05
C ASP A 100 2.99 -9.04 2.92
N LEU A 101 1.81 -8.90 2.31
CA LEU A 101 0.50 -8.71 2.95
C LEU A 101 -0.48 -9.82 2.57
#